data_AF-A0A9E4H464-F1
#
_entry.id   AF-A0A9E4H464-F1
#
_cell.length_a   1.000
_cell.length_b   1.000
_cell.length_c   1.000
_cell.angle_alpha   90.00
_cell.angle_beta   90.00
_cell.angle_gamma   90.00
#
_symmetry.space_group_name_H-M   'P 1'
#
loop_
_entity.id
_entity.type
_entity.pdbx_description
1 polymer ?
#
loop_
_entity_poly.entity_id
_entity_poly.type
_entity_poly.pdbx_seq_one_letter_code
_entity_poly.pdbx_strand_id
1 'polypeptide(L)' 'MSELIGTASASAPGTCGELVQGMIGDVDFLVTCPINQFSHVTVTLLPQVTALENRIRGVDHL' A
#
# COMPACT_ATOMS: atom_id res chain seq x y z
N MET A 1 7.73 -6.70 -28.12
CA MET A 1 7.44 -5.48 -27.35
C MET A 1 6.27 -5.82 -26.43
N SER A 2 6.46 -5.95 -25.12
CA SER A 2 5.33 -6.16 -24.20
C SER A 2 4.52 -4.87 -24.17
N GLU A 3 3.30 -4.89 -24.70
CA GLU A 3 2.44 -3.73 -24.83
C GLU A 3 1.96 -3.26 -23.45
N LEU A 4 2.07 -1.99 -23.11
CA LEU A 4 1.57 -1.48 -21.82
C LEU A 4 0.04 -1.45 -21.83
N ILE A 5 -0.63 -2.10 -20.87
CA ILE A 5 -2.10 -2.06 -20.75
C ILE A 5 -2.54 -0.75 -20.08
N GLY A 6 -1.83 -0.31 -19.04
CA GLY A 6 -2.16 0.93 -18.36
C GLY A 6 -1.32 1.17 -17.11
N THR A 7 -1.41 2.38 -16.58
CA THR A 7 -0.69 2.79 -15.37
C THR A 7 -1.63 3.57 -14.46
N ALA A 8 -1.53 3.36 -13.16
CA ALA A 8 -2.26 4.12 -12.15
C ALA A 8 -1.36 4.48 -10.98
N SER A 9 -1.54 5.67 -10.41
CA SER A 9 -0.79 6.12 -9.24
C SER A 9 -1.75 6.48 -8.11
N ALA A 10 -1.36 6.15 -6.88
CA ALA A 10 -2.09 6.46 -5.66
C ALA A 10 -1.13 7.03 -4.60
N SER A 11 -1.67 7.86 -3.71
CA SER A 11 -0.92 8.42 -2.58
C SER A 11 -1.68 8.16 -1.29
N ALA A 12 -0.97 7.74 -0.24
CA ALA A 12 -1.52 7.54 1.09
C ALA A 12 -0.83 8.49 2.08
N PRO A 13 -1.59 9.29 2.86
CA PRO A 13 -0.99 10.15 3.88
C PRO A 13 -0.37 9.29 4.99
N GLY A 14 0.80 9.69 5.46
CA GLY A 14 1.34 9.26 6.74
C GLY A 14 0.49 9.84 7.87
N THR A 15 0.51 9.16 9.01
CA THR A 15 -0.22 9.57 10.20
C THR A 15 0.70 9.63 11.41
N CYS A 16 0.36 10.44 12.42
CA CYS A 16 1.14 10.53 13.66
C CYS A 16 1.14 9.23 14.49
N GLY A 17 0.36 8.23 14.11
CA GLY A 17 0.02 7.07 14.94
C GLY A 17 -1.12 7.38 15.92
N GLU A 18 -1.02 6.81 17.11
CA GLU A 18 -2.12 6.69 18.07
C GLU A 18 -2.20 7.93 18.98
N LEU A 19 -2.88 8.98 18.52
CA LEU A 19 -3.16 10.14 19.39
C LEU A 19 -4.09 9.74 20.54
N VAL A 20 -5.08 8.90 20.23
CA VAL A 20 -5.94 8.21 21.18
C VAL A 20 -6.24 6.84 20.62
N GLN A 21 -6.03 5.78 21.40
CA GLN A 21 -6.36 4.41 21.03
C GLN A 21 -7.06 3.70 22.20
N GLY A 22 -8.06 2.89 21.90
CA GLY A 22 -8.78 2.09 22.88
C GLY A 22 -10.02 1.45 22.27
N MET A 23 -11.02 1.17 23.10
CA MET A 23 -12.32 0.66 22.64
C MET A 23 -13.45 1.57 23.11
N ILE A 24 -14.49 1.69 22.28
CA ILE A 24 -15.79 2.24 22.67
C ILE A 24 -16.79 1.10 22.61
N GLY A 25 -17.12 0.53 23.77
CA GLY A 25 -17.81 -0.77 23.84
C GLY A 25 -16.88 -1.88 23.35
N ASP A 26 -17.34 -2.67 22.37
CA ASP A 26 -16.57 -3.75 21.74
C ASP A 26 -15.95 -3.36 20.39
N VAL A 27 -15.85 -2.06 20.10
CA VAL A 27 -15.31 -1.53 18.83
C VAL A 27 -13.98 -0.85 19.08
N ASP A 28 -12.94 -1.28 18.36
CA ASP A 28 -11.64 -0.62 18.32
C ASP A 28 -11.79 0.81 17.81
N PHE A 29 -11.27 1.76 18.58
CA PHE A 29 -11.32 3.18 18.29
C PHE A 29 -9.92 3.77 18.28
N LEU A 30 -9.54 4.34 17.14
CA LEU A 30 -8.27 5.00 16.92
C LEU A 30 -8.50 6.40 16.36
N VAL A 31 -8.06 7.41 17.10
CA VAL A 31 -7.89 8.77 16.59
C VAL A 31 -6.44 8.95 16.19
N THR A 32 -6.24 9.35 14.95
CA THR A 32 -4.94 9.75 14.42
C THR A 32 -5.04 11.12 13.75
N CYS A 33 -3.91 11.72 13.41
CA CYS A 33 -3.85 12.96 12.65
C CYS A 33 -2.95 12.76 11.41
N PRO A 34 -3.37 13.25 10.22
CA PRO A 34 -2.52 13.22 9.05
C PRO A 34 -1.31 14.12 9.26
N ILE A 35 -0.13 13.66 8.85
CA ILE A 35 1.07 14.48 8.78
C ILE A 35 1.36 14.85 7.33
N ASN A 36 2.17 15.88 7.12
CA ASN A 36 2.63 16.27 5.79
C ASN A 36 3.74 15.34 5.28
N GLN A 37 3.46 14.04 5.26
CA GLN A 37 4.28 12.99 4.65
C GLN A 37 3.36 12.03 3.92
N PHE A 38 3.79 11.53 2.76
CA PHE A 38 2.96 10.68 1.91
C PHE A 38 3.77 9.50 1.36
N SER A 39 3.14 8.33 1.29
CA SER A 39 3.60 7.21 0.50
C SER A 39 2.99 7.30 -0.90
N HIS A 40 3.80 7.09 -1.93
CA HIS A 40 3.37 7.13 -3.33
C HIS A 40 3.62 5.78 -3.99
N VAL A 41 2.61 5.23 -4.66
CA VAL A 41 2.69 3.96 -5.37
C VAL A 41 2.20 4.16 -6.80
N THR A 42 2.93 3.59 -7.75
CA THR A 42 2.53 3.50 -9.15
C THR A 42 2.48 2.04 -9.56
N VAL A 43 1.35 1.63 -10.13
CA VAL A 43 1.12 0.29 -10.68
C VAL A 43 1.11 0.38 -12.19
N THR A 44 1.86 -0.52 -12.82
CA THR A 44 1.91 -0.68 -14.28
C THR A 44 1.33 -2.04 -14.62
N LEU A 45 0.24 -2.06 -15.38
CA LEU A 45 -0.39 -3.27 -15.89
C LEU A 45 0.27 -3.68 -17.20
N LEU A 46 0.90 -4.85 -17.17
CA LEU A 46 1.48 -5.49 -18.34
C LEU A 46 0.66 -6.73 -18.72
N PRO A 47 0.56 -7.07 -20.01
CA PRO A 47 -0.04 -8.31 -20.48
C PRO A 47 0.74 -9.46 -19.87
N GLN A 48 0.02 -10.43 -19.32
CA GLN A 48 0.64 -11.66 -18.87
C GLN A 48 1.20 -12.38 -20.10
N VAL A 49 2.53 -12.43 -20.21
CA VAL A 49 3.15 -13.48 -21.00
C VAL A 49 3.11 -14.71 -20.11
N THR A 50 2.26 -15.68 -20.43
CA THR A 50 2.21 -16.98 -19.74
C THR A 50 3.54 -17.70 -19.92
N ALA A 51 4.49 -17.43 -19.02
CA ALA A 51 5.59 -18.29 -18.66
C ALA A 51 5.87 -18.06 -17.16
N LEU A 52 5.62 -19.12 -16.38
CA LEU A 52 5.69 -19.20 -14.93
C LEU A 52 7.04 -18.76 -14.37
N GLU A 53 7.09 -17.69 -13.57
CA GLU A 53 8.04 -17.59 -12.46
C GLU A 53 7.39 -16.83 -11.30
N ASN A 54 7.04 -17.55 -10.24
CA ASN A 54 6.71 -16.99 -8.94
C ASN A 54 7.89 -16.14 -8.45
N ARG A 55 7.79 -14.81 -8.60
CA ARG A 55 8.77 -13.87 -8.07
C ARG A 55 8.10 -12.87 -7.15
N ILE A 56 7.60 -13.38 -6.03
CA ILE A 56 7.44 -12.55 -4.83
C ILE A 56 8.86 -12.29 -4.31
N ARG A 57 9.48 -11.19 -4.72
CA ARG A 57 10.65 -10.64 -4.01
C ARG A 57 10.12 -9.70 -2.94
N GLY A 58 10.19 -10.10 -1.67
CA GLY A 58 9.73 -9.22 -0.59
C GLY A 58 9.66 -9.81 0.82
N VAL A 59 10.36 -10.90 1.14
CA VAL A 59 10.58 -11.30 2.55
C VAL A 59 12.01 -11.83 2.71
N ASP A 60 13.00 -11.00 2.38
CA ASP A 60 14.36 -11.16 2.90
C ASP A 60 14.58 -9.99 3.85
N HIS A 61 14.42 -10.27 5.15
CA HIS A 61 14.83 -9.53 6.35
C HIS A 61 13.77 -9.61 7.46
N LEU A 62 13.62 -10.80 8.03
CA LEU A 62 13.47 -11.04 9.47
C LEU A 62 14.33 -12.25 9.84
#